data_AF-A0A1I2ZY71-F1
#
_entry.id   AF-A0A1I2ZY71-F1
#
_cell.length_a   1.000
_cell.length_b   1.000
_cell.length_c   1.000
_cell.angle_alpha   90.00
_cell.angle_beta   90.00
_cell.angle_gamma   90.00
#
_symmetry.space_group_name_H-M   'P 1'
#
loop_
_entity.id
_entity.type
_entity.pdbx_description
1 polymer ?
#
loop_
_entity_poly.entity_id
_entity_poly.type
_entity_poly.pdbx_seq_one_letter_code
_entity_poly.pdbx_strand_id
1 'polypeptide(L)' 'MVSFGIFDDDLLTRRRALDPRPGDILIDLVDGELACKRLGTSDSCTALMSGNSDYASTLLDGCVVAV' A
#
# COMPACT_ATOMS: atom_id res chain seq x y z
N MET A 1 5.21 -0.47 -7.84
CA MET A 1 5.92 0.48 -6.96
C MET A 1 6.88 1.40 -7.74
N VAL A 2 7.15 1.10 -9.02
CA VAL A 2 7.98 1.89 -9.95
C VAL A 2 7.68 3.39 -9.96
N SER A 3 6.41 3.80 -9.86
CA SER A 3 6.04 5.22 -9.81
C SER A 3 6.51 5.95 -8.55
N PHE A 4 6.91 5.20 -7.51
CA PHE A 4 7.50 5.71 -6.27
C PHE A 4 9.01 5.43 -6.18
N GLY A 5 9.65 5.03 -7.28
CA GLY A 5 11.09 4.81 -7.36
C GLY A 5 11.59 3.54 -6.68
N ILE A 6 10.70 2.58 -6.43
CA ILE A 6 11.05 1.25 -5.93
C ILE A 6 10.82 0.24 -7.05
N PHE A 7 11.90 -0.40 -7.48
CA PHE A 7 11.98 -1.30 -8.61
C PHE A 7 12.21 -2.74 -8.15
N ASP A 8 12.18 -3.65 -9.11
CA ASP A 8 12.55 -5.04 -8.87
C ASP A 8 14.01 -5.14 -8.38
N ASP A 9 14.30 -6.11 -7.51
CA ASP A 9 15.59 -6.32 -6.84
C ASP A 9 16.09 -5.19 -5.90
N ASP A 10 15.32 -4.13 -5.67
CA ASP A 10 15.68 -3.11 -4.68
C ASP A 10 15.64 -3.67 -3.25
N LEU A 11 16.66 -3.33 -2.46
CA LEU A 11 16.73 -3.67 -1.04
C LEU A 11 16.06 -2.59 -0.18
N LEU A 12 14.94 -2.93 0.45
CA LEU A 12 14.23 -2.02 1.35
C LEU A 12 14.66 -2.22 2.81
N THR A 13 15.12 -1.14 3.44
CA THR A 13 15.29 -1.10 4.90
C THR A 13 14.02 -0.55 5.53
N ARG A 14 13.40 -1.30 6.45
CA ARG A 14 12.18 -0.87 7.13
C ARG A 14 12.36 -0.73 8.64
N ARG A 15 11.61 0.20 9.22
CA ARG A 15 11.35 0.22 10.67
C ARG A 15 10.11 -0.62 10.95
N ARG A 16 10.20 -1.59 11.86
CA ARG A 16 8.99 -2.26 12.39
C ARG A 16 8.27 -1.28 13.31
N ALA A 17 7.18 -0.69 12.83
CA ALA A 17 6.32 0.22 13.57
C ALA A 17 4.85 -0.12 13.25
N LEU A 18 3.95 0.12 14.22
CA LEU A 18 2.53 -0.19 14.11
C LEU A 18 1.65 1.06 13.92
N ASP A 19 2.26 2.23 13.75
CA ASP A 19 1.56 3.51 13.58
C ASP A 19 1.95 4.17 12.24
N PRO A 20 1.53 3.58 11.10
CA PRO A 20 1.80 4.13 9.78
C PRO A 20 0.94 5.37 9.51
N ARG A 21 1.48 6.32 8.76
CA ARG A 21 0.79 7.57 8.38
C ARG A 21 0.47 7.59 6.90
N PRO A 22 -0.58 8.31 6.47
CA PRO A 22 -0.84 8.52 5.05
C PRO A 22 0.40 9.03 4.34
N GLY A 23 0.76 8.36 3.25
CA GLY A 23 1.97 8.63 2.48
C GLY A 23 3.10 7.63 2.69
N ASP A 24 3.12 6.91 3.82
CA ASP A 24 4.19 5.95 4.14
C ASP A 24 4.18 4.74 3.20
N ILE A 25 5.37 4.19 2.94
CA ILE A 25 5.52 2.90 2.26
C ILE A 25 5.54 1.79 3.31
N LEU A 26 4.62 0.84 3.17
CA LEU A 26 4.43 -0.27 4.09
C LEU A 26 4.84 -1.58 3.43
N ILE A 27 5.40 -2.46 4.27
CA ILE A 27 5.56 -3.88 3.98
C ILE A 27 4.56 -4.61 4.87
N ASP A 28 3.53 -5.17 4.23
CA ASP A 28 2.40 -5.80 4.90
C ASP A 28 2.05 -7.16 4.27
N LEU A 29 1.26 -7.97 4.98
CA LEU A 29 0.69 -9.21 4.46
C LEU A 29 -0.72 -8.92 3.92
N VAL A 30 -0.86 -8.99 2.60
CA VAL A 30 -2.15 -8.87 1.90
C VAL A 30 -2.49 -10.24 1.34
N ASP A 31 -3.62 -10.80 1.76
CA ASP A 31 -4.06 -12.15 1.36
C ASP A 31 -2.99 -13.25 1.59
N GLY A 32 -2.16 -13.09 2.62
CA GLY A 32 -1.09 -14.02 2.98
C GLY A 32 0.22 -13.82 2.20
N GLU A 33 0.27 -12.90 1.25
CA GLU A 33 1.47 -12.54 0.50
C GLU A 33 2.07 -11.23 1.01
N LEU A 34 3.41 -11.17 1.06
CA LEU A 34 4.11 -9.92 1.40
C LEU A 34 3.99 -8.93 0.23
N ALA A 35 3.42 -7.76 0.51
CA ALA A 35 3.25 -6.70 -0.46
C ALA A 35 3.92 -5.40 0.00
N CYS A 36 4.46 -4.65 -0.97
CA CYS A 36 4.94 -3.29 -0.79
C CYS A 36 3.92 -2.31 -1.38
N LYS A 37 3.31 -1.49 -0.52
CA LYS A 37 2.22 -0.57 -0.91
C LYS A 37 2.36 0.77 -0.19
N ARG A 38 1.78 1.84 -0.74
CA ARG A 38 1.70 3.15 -0.08
C ARG A 38 0.40 3.28 0.68
N LEU A 39 0.44 3.64 1.96
CA LEU A 39 -0.78 3.95 2.71
C LEU A 39 -1.38 5.26 2.19
N GLY A 40 -2.66 5.26 1.85
CA GLY A 40 -3.34 6.44 1.34
C GLY A 40 -4.84 6.28 1.38
N THR A 41 -5.49 6.98 0.46
CA THR A 41 -6.94 7.01 0.37
C THR A 41 -7.36 6.79 -1.08
N SER A 42 -8.32 5.89 -1.32
CA SER A 42 -9.02 5.68 -2.59
C SER A 42 -10.50 5.78 -2.32
N ASP A 43 -11.26 6.56 -3.08
CA ASP A 43 -12.73 6.64 -2.93
C ASP A 43 -13.18 6.98 -1.50
N SER A 44 -12.46 7.89 -0.84
CA SER A 44 -12.65 8.28 0.57
C SER A 44 -12.37 7.17 1.59
N CYS A 45 -11.86 6.04 1.14
CA CYS A 45 -11.49 4.88 1.94
C CYS A 45 -9.99 4.78 2.14
N THR A 46 -9.57 4.41 3.35
CA THR A 46 -8.17 4.05 3.60
C THR A 46 -7.81 2.84 2.73
N ALA A 47 -6.69 2.96 2.00
CA ALA A 47 -6.30 1.97 1.02
C ALA A 47 -4.77 1.80 0.97
N LEU A 48 -4.36 0.62 0.55
CA LEU A 48 -3.00 0.28 0.16
C LEU A 48 -2.83 0.53 -1.35
N MET A 49 -2.24 1.67 -1.68
CA MET A 49 -2.12 2.14 -3.05
C MET A 49 -0.96 1.48 -3.79
N SER A 50 -1.21 1.09 -5.03
CA SER A 50 -0.19 0.55 -5.94
C SER A 50 0.55 1.68 -6.67
N GLY A 51 1.88 1.69 -6.57
CA GLY A 51 2.73 2.54 -7.41
C GLY A 51 3.03 1.92 -8.78
N ASN A 52 2.10 1.16 -9.35
CA ASN A 52 2.16 0.59 -10.70
C ASN A 52 0.72 0.54 -11.22
N SER A 53 0.47 1.12 -12.40
CA SER A 53 -0.86 1.20 -13.03
C SER A 53 -1.48 -0.15 -13.31
N ASP A 54 -0.67 -1.19 -13.46
CA ASP A 54 -1.14 -2.53 -13.80
C ASP A 54 -1.77 -3.26 -12.60
N TYR A 55 -1.66 -2.68 -11.40
CA TYR A 55 -2.13 -3.28 -10.15
C TYR A 55 -3.11 -2.35 -9.45
N ALA A 56 -4.27 -2.88 -9.08
CA ALA A 56 -5.27 -2.14 -8.33
C ALA A 56 -4.77 -1.79 -6.92
N SER A 57 -5.34 -0.72 -6.35
CA SER A 57 -5.24 -0.43 -4.92
C SER A 57 -6.10 -1.40 -4.12
N THR A 58 -5.63 -1.79 -2.93
CA THR A 58 -6.39 -2.68 -2.04
C THR A 58 -7.07 -1.83 -0.97
N LEU A 59 -8.40 -1.88 -0.89
CA LEU A 59 -9.16 -1.20 0.17
C LEU A 59 -8.95 -1.94 1.50
N LEU A 60 -8.81 -1.19 2.59
CA LEU A 60 -8.74 -1.76 3.93
C LEU A 60 -10.14 -1.90 4.53
N ASP A 61 -10.28 -2.88 5.43
CA ASP A 61 -11.54 -3.21 6.10
C ASP A 61 -12.20 -2.00 6.77
N GLY A 62 -13.53 -2.05 6.84
CA GLY A 62 -14.35 -1.00 7.46
C GLY A 62 -14.78 0.10 6.50
N CYS A 63 -14.49 -0.03 5.21
CA CYS A 63 -14.89 0.96 4.23
C CYS A 63 -16.11 0.55 3.39
N VAL A 64 -17.11 1.41 3.41
CA VAL A 64 -18.34 1.26 2.61
C VAL A 64 -18.22 2.18 1.41
N VAL A 65 -17.94 1.61 0.24
CA VAL A 65 -17.98 2.34 -1.02
C VAL A 65 -19.45 2.51 -1.39
N ALA A 66 -19.96 3.74 -1.37
CA ALA A 66 -21.30 4.02 -1.88
C ALA A 66 -21.30 3.75 -3.40
N VAL A 67 -22.08 2.76 -3.82
CA VAL A 67 -22.30 2.39 -5.23
C VAL A 67 -23.25 3.37 -5.89
#